data_AF-A0A8S3GMG0-F1
#
_entry.id   AF-A0A8S3GMG0-F1
#
_cell.length_a   1.000
_cell.length_b   1.000
_cell.length_c   1.000
_cell.angle_alpha   90.00
_cell.angle_beta   90.00
_cell.angle_gamma   90.00
#
_symmetry.space_group_name_H-M   'P 1'
#
loop_
_entity.id
_entity.type
_entity.pdbx_description
1 polymer ?
#
loop_
_entity_poly.entity_id
_entity_poly.type
_entity_poly.pdbx_seq_one_letter_code
_entity_poly.pdbx_strand_id
1 'polypeptide(L)'
;TKLPKLKYFSLISYNYTSYYDDLVCPLLHRTINLEELKLCLFVRRFDSIYIDGIQLHDQILIYMSRLNKFTFSIKPRVVNKNIRIDLSSNENIQRSFIGKKYGQIDSYVHTRSTETKGECHIYSFSYEFEYFHDLNISFPGGMFHKVRNLMM
;
A
#
# COMPACT_ATOMS: atom_id res chain seq x y z
N THR A 1 -23.59 11.83 -22.84
CA THR A 1 -22.55 12.70 -22.24
C THR A 1 -21.43 11.81 -21.69
N LYS A 2 -20.20 11.93 -22.19
CA LYS A 2 -19.06 11.18 -21.63
C LYS A 2 -18.74 11.74 -20.26
N LEU A 3 -18.94 10.95 -19.20
CA LEU A 3 -18.46 11.31 -17.86
C LEU A 3 -16.96 11.62 -17.93
N PRO A 4 -16.49 12.70 -17.27
CA PRO A 4 -15.06 12.99 -17.20
C PRO A 4 -14.34 11.76 -16.65
N LYS A 5 -13.30 11.31 -17.37
CA LYS A 5 -12.47 10.20 -16.90
C LYS A 5 -11.67 10.68 -15.70
N LEU A 6 -11.92 10.07 -14.55
CA LEU A 6 -11.16 10.32 -13.33
C LEU A 6 -9.68 9.99 -13.59
N LYS A 7 -8.80 10.97 -13.39
CA LYS A 7 -7.35 10.83 -13.58
C LYS A 7 -6.59 10.67 -12.27
N TYR A 8 -7.10 11.27 -11.20
CA TYR A 8 -6.49 11.31 -9.88
C TYR A 8 -7.48 10.76 -8.87
N PHE A 9 -7.05 9.84 -8.02
CA PHE A 9 -7.89 9.30 -6.96
C PHE A 9 -7.10 9.07 -5.69
N SER A 10 -7.67 9.49 -4.57
CA SER A 10 -7.13 9.25 -3.24
C SER A 10 -8.21 8.63 -2.37
N LEU A 11 -7.91 7.48 -1.76
CA LEU A 11 -8.78 6.82 -0.80
C LEU A 11 -8.02 6.63 0.51
N ILE A 12 -8.56 7.23 1.58
CA ILE A 12 -8.02 7.15 2.93
C ILE A 12 -9.10 6.62 3.86
N SER A 13 -8.84 5.48 4.50
CA SER A 13 -9.71 4.92 5.53
C SER A 13 -8.96 4.82 6.85
N TYR A 14 -9.33 5.65 7.83
CA TYR A 14 -8.74 5.62 9.18
C TYR A 14 -9.31 4.50 10.07
N ASN A 15 -10.42 3.90 9.67
CA ASN A 15 -11.01 2.75 10.34
C ASN A 15 -10.61 1.45 9.64
N TYR A 16 -10.53 0.38 10.42
CA TYR A 16 -10.34 -0.95 9.88
C TYR A 16 -11.54 -1.34 9.01
N THR A 17 -11.28 -1.65 7.74
CA THR A 17 -12.26 -2.20 6.81
C THR A 17 -11.94 -3.65 6.49
N SER A 18 -12.95 -4.51 6.44
CA SER A 18 -12.83 -5.85 5.84
C SER A 18 -13.15 -5.85 4.34
N TYR A 19 -13.58 -4.70 3.79
CA TYR A 19 -14.12 -4.59 2.43
C TYR A 19 -13.06 -4.33 1.36
N TYR A 20 -11.80 -4.71 1.62
CA TYR A 20 -10.74 -4.49 0.65
C TYR A 20 -11.00 -5.28 -0.65
N ASP A 21 -11.35 -6.56 -0.55
CA ASP A 21 -11.64 -7.39 -1.74
C ASP A 21 -13.02 -7.05 -2.33
N ASP A 22 -14.02 -6.78 -1.49
CA ASP A 22 -15.41 -6.61 -1.95
C ASP A 22 -15.73 -5.22 -2.49
N LEU A 23 -15.03 -4.18 -2.02
CA LEU A 23 -15.34 -2.79 -2.38
C LEU A 23 -14.15 -2.06 -2.98
N VAL A 24 -12.96 -2.16 -2.37
CA VAL A 24 -11.80 -1.38 -2.84
C VAL A 24 -11.31 -1.90 -4.19
N CYS A 25 -11.03 -3.20 -4.33
CA CYS A 25 -10.55 -3.76 -5.60
C CYS A 25 -11.55 -3.53 -6.75
N PRO A 26 -12.87 -3.82 -6.61
CA PRO A 26 -13.84 -3.57 -7.68
C PRO A 26 -14.04 -2.08 -8.01
N LEU A 27 -13.90 -1.18 -7.04
CA LEU A 27 -13.90 0.26 -7.31
C LEU A 27 -12.71 0.63 -8.19
N LEU A 28 -11.51 0.18 -7.81
CA LEU A 28 -10.26 0.47 -8.52
C LEU A 28 -10.20 -0.17 -9.92
N HIS A 29 -10.80 -1.35 -10.10
CA HIS A 29 -10.97 -1.96 -11.43
C HIS A 29 -11.88 -1.18 -12.36
N ARG A 30 -12.81 -0.38 -11.83
CA ARG A 30 -13.67 0.50 -12.65
C ARG A 30 -12.98 1.81 -13.00
N THR A 31 -11.86 2.14 -12.36
CA THR A 31 -11.09 3.37 -12.58
C THR A 31 -9.78 3.12 -13.32
N ILE A 32 -9.78 2.24 -14.34
CA ILE A 32 -8.59 1.88 -15.15
C ILE A 32 -7.86 3.05 -15.84
N ASN A 33 -8.53 4.21 -15.95
CA ASN A 33 -7.96 5.39 -16.62
C ASN A 33 -7.16 6.29 -15.67
N LEU A 34 -7.02 5.93 -14.38
CA LEU A 34 -6.23 6.70 -13.43
C LEU A 34 -4.78 6.81 -13.89
N GLU A 35 -4.26 8.02 -13.77
CA GLU A 35 -2.86 8.37 -13.96
C GLU A 35 -2.17 8.37 -12.56
N GLU A 36 -2.88 8.78 -11.51
CA GLU A 36 -2.39 8.81 -10.13
C GLU A 36 -3.35 8.16 -9.12
N LEU A 37 -2.80 7.36 -8.21
CA LEU A 37 -3.54 6.65 -7.16
C LEU A 37 -2.84 6.74 -5.80
N LYS A 38 -3.52 7.31 -4.80
CA LYS A 38 -3.10 7.25 -3.39
C LYS A 38 -4.09 6.38 -2.61
N LEU A 39 -3.58 5.36 -1.95
CA LEU A 39 -4.39 4.43 -1.17
C LEU A 39 -3.78 4.25 0.22
N CYS A 40 -4.48 4.75 1.24
CA CYS A 40 -4.11 4.63 2.63
C CYS A 40 -5.22 3.88 3.39
N LEU A 41 -4.96 2.64 3.76
CA LEU A 41 -5.99 1.75 4.30
C LEU A 41 -5.53 1.04 5.56
N PHE A 42 -6.46 0.89 6.49
CA PHE A 42 -6.36 -0.03 7.61
C PHE A 42 -7.29 -1.20 7.30
N VAL A 43 -6.76 -2.42 7.17
CA VAL A 43 -7.54 -3.57 6.69
C VAL A 43 -7.64 -4.62 7.80
N ARG A 44 -8.82 -5.19 8.02
CA ARG A 44 -8.96 -6.39 8.87
C ARG A 44 -9.02 -7.61 7.97
N ARG A 45 -8.09 -8.54 8.18
CA ARG A 45 -8.04 -9.82 7.47
C ARG A 45 -8.33 -10.95 8.46
N PHE A 46 -9.11 -11.92 8.01
CA PHE A 46 -9.39 -13.14 8.77
C PHE A 46 -8.51 -14.31 8.32
N ASP A 47 -7.95 -14.21 7.10
CA ASP A 47 -6.98 -15.12 6.51
C ASP A 47 -5.53 -14.70 6.85
N SER A 48 -4.58 -15.58 6.52
CA SER A 48 -3.15 -15.36 6.68
C SER A 48 -2.53 -14.53 5.54
N ILE A 49 -3.31 -14.22 4.51
CA ILE A 49 -2.81 -13.59 3.30
C ILE A 49 -2.77 -12.09 3.53
N TYR A 50 -1.54 -11.59 3.61
CA TYR A 50 -1.27 -10.19 3.86
C TYR A 50 -1.22 -9.40 2.55
N ILE A 51 -1.80 -8.20 2.55
CA ILE A 51 -1.75 -7.30 1.40
C ILE A 51 -0.37 -6.65 1.30
N ASP A 52 0.52 -7.33 0.58
CA ASP A 52 1.87 -6.88 0.29
C ASP A 52 1.98 -6.31 -1.15
N GLY A 53 3.21 -6.06 -1.61
CA GLY A 53 3.44 -5.52 -2.93
C GLY A 53 3.11 -6.45 -4.09
N ILE A 54 3.22 -7.76 -3.89
CA ILE A 54 2.88 -8.74 -4.91
C ILE A 54 1.37 -8.77 -5.06
N GLN A 55 0.64 -8.86 -3.95
CA GLN A 55 -0.82 -8.88 -3.96
C GLN A 55 -1.39 -7.56 -4.53
N LEU A 56 -0.81 -6.41 -4.16
CA LEU A 56 -1.21 -5.11 -4.73
C LEU A 56 -0.97 -5.04 -6.23
N HIS A 57 0.15 -5.59 -6.68
CA HIS A 57 0.44 -5.64 -8.10
C HIS A 57 -0.62 -6.44 -8.85
N ASP A 58 -0.84 -7.67 -8.43
CA ASP A 58 -1.70 -8.63 -9.15
C ASP A 58 -3.19 -8.26 -9.06
N GLN A 59 -3.62 -7.64 -7.96
CA GLN A 59 -5.01 -7.27 -7.78
C GLN A 59 -5.35 -5.89 -8.32
N ILE A 60 -4.42 -4.93 -8.33
CA ILE A 60 -4.73 -3.53 -8.68
C ILE A 60 -3.93 -3.09 -9.89
N LEU A 61 -2.60 -3.16 -9.79
CA LEU A 61 -1.73 -2.46 -10.73
C LEU A 61 -1.75 -3.04 -12.14
N ILE A 62 -1.87 -4.36 -12.30
CA ILE A 62 -1.93 -4.99 -13.64
C ILE A 62 -3.07 -4.45 -14.50
N TYR A 63 -4.16 -4.00 -13.88
CA TYR A 63 -5.33 -3.47 -14.57
C TYR A 63 -5.22 -1.98 -14.88
N MET A 64 -4.28 -1.27 -14.25
CA MET A 64 -4.14 0.18 -14.34
C MET A 64 -3.06 0.59 -15.35
N SER A 65 -3.33 0.32 -16.62
CA SER A 65 -2.40 0.59 -17.74
C SER A 65 -1.98 2.05 -17.88
N ARG A 66 -2.76 3.01 -17.37
CA ARG A 66 -2.44 4.45 -17.41
C ARG A 66 -1.77 5.00 -16.15
N LEU A 67 -1.75 4.22 -15.08
CA LEU A 67 -1.19 4.67 -13.80
C LEU A 67 0.32 4.86 -13.94
N ASN A 68 0.80 6.06 -13.63
CA ASN A 68 2.21 6.42 -13.66
C ASN A 68 2.74 6.75 -12.26
N LYS A 69 1.87 7.20 -11.35
CA LYS A 69 2.20 7.56 -9.97
C LYS A 69 1.27 6.84 -9.00
N PHE A 70 1.83 6.18 -7.99
CA PHE A 70 1.02 5.57 -6.95
C PHE A 70 1.67 5.59 -5.58
N THR A 71 0.81 5.49 -4.56
CA THR A 71 1.20 5.31 -3.16
C THR A 71 0.26 4.31 -2.53
N PHE A 72 0.82 3.26 -1.96
CA PHE A 72 0.13 2.33 -1.09
C PHE A 72 0.69 2.47 0.32
N SER A 73 -0.18 2.72 1.27
CA SER A 73 0.11 2.68 2.71
C SER A 73 -0.96 1.81 3.37
N ILE A 74 -0.70 0.52 3.44
CA ILE A 74 -1.69 -0.47 3.88
C ILE A 74 -1.24 -1.07 5.20
N LYS A 75 -2.15 -1.00 6.17
CA LYS A 75 -2.00 -1.49 7.53
C LYS A 75 -3.01 -2.58 7.80
N PRO A 76 -2.79 -3.79 7.28
CA PRO A 76 -3.62 -4.92 7.60
C PRO A 76 -3.33 -5.42 9.02
N ARG A 77 -4.39 -5.93 9.65
CA ARG A 77 -4.40 -6.59 10.93
C ARG A 77 -5.08 -7.93 10.76
N VAL A 78 -4.35 -8.99 11.06
CA VAL A 78 -4.91 -10.34 11.10
C VAL A 78 -5.69 -10.48 12.41
N VAL A 79 -6.96 -10.87 12.32
CA VAL A 79 -7.83 -11.04 13.51
C VAL A 79 -7.50 -12.33 14.24
N ASN A 80 -7.08 -13.37 13.52
CA ASN A 80 -6.70 -14.65 14.09
C ASN A 80 -5.27 -14.61 14.66
N LYS A 81 -5.16 -14.67 16.00
CA LYS A 81 -3.88 -14.60 16.72
C LYS A 81 -2.98 -15.83 16.53
N ASN A 82 -3.53 -16.93 16.02
CA ASN A 82 -2.79 -18.18 15.83
C ASN A 82 -2.10 -18.25 14.46
N ILE A 83 -2.25 -17.21 13.64
CA ILE A 83 -1.67 -17.13 12.32
C ILE A 83 -0.47 -16.20 12.39
N ARG A 84 0.70 -16.73 12.02
CA ARG A 84 1.89 -15.91 11.78
C ARG A 84 1.76 -15.19 10.46
N ILE A 85 2.14 -13.91 10.48
CA ILE A 85 2.20 -13.09 9.29
C ILE A 85 3.53 -13.36 8.58
N ASP A 86 3.43 -13.74 7.31
CA ASP A 86 4.56 -13.74 6.39
C ASP A 86 4.48 -12.48 5.52
N LEU A 87 5.42 -11.54 5.72
CA LEU A 87 5.51 -10.34 4.90
C LEU A 87 6.63 -10.52 3.88
N SER A 88 6.35 -10.22 2.62
CA SER A 88 7.40 -10.05 1.62
C SER A 88 8.42 -9.00 2.10
N SER A 89 9.71 -9.33 2.04
CA SER A 89 10.77 -8.37 2.34
C SER A 89 10.73 -7.19 1.38
N ASN A 90 11.32 -6.06 1.77
CA ASN A 90 11.42 -4.88 0.90
C ASN A 90 12.10 -5.23 -0.43
N GLU A 91 13.17 -6.04 -0.39
CA GLU A 91 13.89 -6.47 -1.58
C GLU A 91 13.00 -7.30 -2.51
N ASN A 92 12.19 -8.21 -1.96
CA ASN A 92 11.26 -9.02 -2.74
C ASN A 92 10.18 -8.15 -3.39
N ILE A 93 9.63 -7.17 -2.66
CA ILE A 93 8.67 -6.21 -3.21
C ILE A 93 9.33 -5.42 -4.33
N GLN A 94 10.45 -4.74 -4.08
CA GLN A 94 11.12 -3.93 -5.10
C GLN A 94 11.50 -4.75 -6.34
N ARG A 95 12.01 -5.98 -6.16
CA ARG A 95 12.31 -6.90 -7.27
C ARG A 95 11.08 -7.26 -8.10
N SER A 96 9.92 -7.42 -7.47
CA SER A 96 8.68 -7.72 -8.18
C SER A 96 8.27 -6.60 -9.16
N PHE A 97 8.83 -5.39 -9.03
CA PHE A 97 8.57 -4.27 -9.92
C PHE A 97 9.65 -4.04 -10.98
N ILE A 98 10.76 -4.79 -10.96
CA ILE A 98 11.82 -4.70 -11.98
C ILE A 98 11.24 -5.03 -13.36
N GLY A 99 11.56 -4.20 -14.35
CA GLY A 99 11.08 -4.36 -15.73
C GLY A 99 9.63 -3.91 -15.96
N LYS A 100 8.92 -3.42 -14.93
CA LYS A 100 7.60 -2.81 -15.06
C LYS A 100 7.72 -1.33 -15.40
N LYS A 101 6.64 -0.74 -15.95
CA LYS A 101 6.59 0.66 -16.40
C LYS A 101 6.79 1.72 -15.30
N TYR A 102 6.82 1.32 -14.03
CA TYR A 102 6.83 2.22 -12.88
C TYR A 102 8.24 2.66 -12.46
N GLY A 103 9.29 2.24 -13.18
CA GLY A 103 10.67 2.62 -12.90
C GLY A 103 11.14 2.09 -11.53
N GLN A 104 11.85 2.94 -10.78
CA GLN A 104 12.27 2.63 -9.43
C GLN A 104 11.10 2.72 -8.47
N ILE A 105 10.79 1.59 -7.82
CA ILE A 105 9.86 1.51 -6.70
C ILE A 105 10.67 1.39 -5.42
N ASP A 106 10.17 2.01 -4.36
CA ASP A 106 10.69 1.82 -3.03
C ASP A 106 9.56 1.35 -2.10
N SER A 107 9.94 0.67 -1.03
CA SER A 107 9.01 -0.03 -0.15
C SER A 107 9.51 -0.08 1.27
N TYR A 108 8.58 -0.01 2.21
CA TYR A 108 8.84 -0.21 3.62
C TYR A 108 7.83 -1.18 4.21
N VAL A 109 8.34 -2.33 4.67
CA VAL A 109 7.56 -3.40 5.28
C VAL A 109 8.04 -3.66 6.69
N HIS A 110 7.11 -3.71 7.63
CA HIS A 110 7.41 -3.91 9.04
C HIS A 110 6.34 -4.74 9.75
N THR A 111 6.76 -5.83 10.40
CA THR A 111 5.93 -6.57 11.36
C THR A 111 6.07 -5.92 12.74
N ARG A 112 4.96 -5.51 13.37
CA ARG A 112 5.00 -5.05 14.77
C ARG A 112 5.12 -6.25 15.70
N SER A 113 5.72 -6.04 16.88
CA SER A 113 6.05 -7.03 17.91
C SER A 113 4.90 -7.95 18.40
N THR A 114 3.66 -7.66 18.01
CA THR A 114 2.54 -8.61 18.11
C THR A 114 2.32 -9.20 16.73
N GLU A 115 2.54 -10.51 16.55
CA GLU A 115 2.54 -11.30 15.28
C GLU A 115 1.28 -11.17 14.39
N THR A 116 0.33 -10.29 14.73
CA THR A 116 -0.97 -10.07 14.08
C THR A 116 -1.11 -8.71 13.39
N LYS A 117 -0.08 -7.85 13.45
CA LYS A 117 -0.07 -6.53 12.80
C LYS A 117 1.17 -6.38 11.94
N GLY A 118 0.99 -5.91 10.72
CA GLY A 118 2.08 -5.46 9.88
C GLY A 118 1.74 -4.13 9.22
N GLU A 119 2.75 -3.50 8.64
CA GLU A 119 2.60 -2.31 7.82
C GLU A 119 3.36 -2.52 6.51
N CYS A 120 2.72 -2.20 5.38
CA CYS A 120 3.31 -2.27 4.05
C CYS A 120 3.10 -0.94 3.35
N HIS A 121 4.21 -0.32 2.97
CA HIS A 121 4.26 0.94 2.25
C HIS A 121 4.99 0.71 0.93
N ILE A 122 4.43 1.20 -0.17
CA ILE A 122 5.00 1.07 -1.52
C ILE A 122 4.70 2.34 -2.30
N TYR A 123 5.71 2.88 -2.97
CA TYR A 123 5.58 4.14 -3.69
C TYR A 123 6.44 4.17 -4.96
N SER A 124 5.91 4.81 -5.99
CA SER A 124 6.60 5.03 -7.27
C SER A 124 7.34 6.36 -7.29
N PHE A 125 8.53 6.39 -7.90
CA PHE A 125 9.32 7.62 -8.06
C PHE A 125 8.89 8.48 -9.28
N SER A 126 8.98 9.81 -9.28
CA SER A 126 9.32 10.70 -8.14
C SER A 126 8.13 10.85 -7.21
N TYR A 127 8.35 10.46 -5.95
CA TYR A 127 7.30 10.47 -4.94
C TYR A 127 7.28 11.81 -4.20
N GLU A 128 6.08 12.39 -4.05
CA GLU A 128 5.86 13.59 -3.24
C GLU A 128 5.24 13.18 -1.90
N PHE A 129 6.05 13.26 -0.84
CA PHE A 129 5.64 12.93 0.52
C PHE A 129 4.67 13.99 1.06
N GLU A 130 3.42 13.62 1.35
CA GLU A 130 2.50 14.51 2.07
C GLU A 130 2.37 14.09 3.54
N TYR A 131 2.07 12.81 3.79
CA TYR A 131 1.89 12.25 5.14
C TYR A 131 2.11 10.73 5.14
N PHE A 132 2.94 10.23 6.06
CA PHE A 132 2.93 8.83 6.46
C PHE A 132 2.40 8.71 7.87
N HIS A 133 1.33 7.93 8.05
CA HIS A 133 0.94 7.49 9.38
C HIS A 133 1.78 6.28 9.75
N ASP A 134 2.39 6.34 10.91
CA ASP A 134 3.09 5.25 11.57
C ASP A 134 4.15 4.47 10.76
N LEU A 135 5.01 5.18 10.03
CA LEU A 135 6.30 4.58 9.64
C LEU A 135 7.13 4.34 10.90
N ASN A 136 7.18 3.11 11.38
CA ASN A 136 8.09 2.68 12.43
C ASN A 136 9.53 2.67 11.89
N ILE A 137 10.16 3.82 11.67
CA ILE A 137 11.56 3.83 11.20
C ILE A 137 12.47 3.57 12.40
N SER A 138 13.35 2.58 12.26
CA SER A 138 14.50 2.43 13.16
C SER A 138 15.59 3.38 12.68
N PHE A 139 15.61 4.60 13.21
CA PHE A 139 16.76 5.49 13.06
C PHE A 139 17.80 5.14 14.13
N PRO A 140 19.09 5.40 13.90
CA PRO A 140 20.08 5.33 14.96
C PRO A 140 19.60 6.17 16.16
N GLY A 141 19.30 5.52 17.28
CA GLY A 141 18.79 6.18 18.50
C GLY A 141 17.32 5.86 18.88
N GLY A 142 16.55 5.12 18.09
CA GLY A 142 15.25 4.61 18.55
C GLY A 142 14.22 4.28 17.47
N MET A 143 13.07 3.75 17.92
CA MET A 143 11.89 3.51 17.07
C MET A 143 10.95 4.71 17.12
N PHE A 144 10.74 5.37 15.98
CA PHE A 144 9.82 6.49 15.86
C PHE A 144 8.49 6.00 15.28
N HIS A 145 7.41 6.14 16.03
CA HIS A 145 6.10 5.59 15.65
C HIS A 145 5.27 6.52 14.77
N LYS A 146 5.72 7.75 14.52
CA LYS A 146 5.02 8.77 13.72
C LYS A 146 6.06 9.68 13.07
N VAL A 147 6.62 9.24 11.97
CA VAL A 147 7.58 10.05 11.19
C VAL A 147 6.83 10.79 10.10
N ARG A 148 6.85 12.14 10.16
CA ARG A 148 6.46 13.00 9.05
C ARG A 148 7.74 13.41 8.33
N ASN A 149 7.85 13.11 7.04
CA ASN A 149 8.88 13.73 6.21
C ASN A 149 8.34 15.10 5.77
N LEU A 150 9.02 16.18 6.12
CA LEU A 150 8.72 17.51 5.60
C LEU A 150 9.52 17.64 4.30
N MET A 151 8.85 17.68 3.15
CA MET A 151 9.55 18.03 1.92
C MET A 151 9.89 19.52 1.96
N MET A 152 11.14 19.85 1.65
CA MET A 152 11.54 21.17 1.16
C MET A 152 11.50 21.15 -0.36
#